data_AF-G0V940-F1
#
_entry.id   AF-G0V940-F1
#
_cell.length_a   1.000
_cell.length_b   1.000
_cell.length_c   1.000
_cell.angle_alpha   90.00
_cell.angle_beta   90.00
_cell.angle_gamma   90.00
#
_symmetry.space_group_name_H-M   'P 1'
#
loop_
_entity.id
_entity.type
_entity.pdbx_description
1 polymer ?
#
loop_
_entity_poly.entity_id
_entity_poly.type
_entity_poly.pdbx_seq_one_letter_code
_entity_poly.pdbx_strand_id
1 'polypeptide(L)'
;MQSDTTQEKDLSKLTSKNDELTKQDASLRKEYTTLLRKMTSVISILSDLEPGFQDKYTNNDVPTLISEETVNIAPKLQWYNEQIEQISKLKIEDITLPEETLELYNLYKESPLLFKDLHS
;
A
#
# COMPACT_ATOMS: atom_id res chain seq x y z
N MET A 1 -6.22 5.45 54.07
CA MET A 1 -4.76 5.29 53.86
C MET A 1 -4.37 4.21 52.84
N GLN A 2 -5.15 3.14 52.59
CA GLN A 2 -4.84 2.15 51.51
C GLN A 2 -5.27 2.60 50.08
N SER A 3 -6.22 3.53 49.99
CA SER A 3 -6.70 4.10 48.70
C SER A 3 -5.62 4.92 47.99
N ASP A 4 -4.92 5.78 48.74
CA ASP A 4 -3.95 6.73 48.19
C ASP A 4 -2.74 6.02 47.57
N THR A 5 -2.30 4.92 48.19
CA THR A 5 -1.17 4.09 47.70
C THR A 5 -1.50 3.32 46.43
N THR A 6 -2.79 3.06 46.16
CA THR A 6 -3.24 2.38 44.93
C THR A 6 -3.31 3.38 43.78
N GLN A 7 -3.83 4.57 44.06
CA GLN A 7 -3.89 5.67 43.09
C GLN A 7 -2.49 6.15 42.67
N GLU A 8 -1.53 6.25 43.58
CA GLU A 8 -0.13 6.56 43.25
C GLU A 8 0.50 5.51 42.31
N LYS A 9 0.24 4.22 42.56
CA LYS A 9 0.74 3.14 41.71
C LYS A 9 0.15 3.21 40.30
N ASP A 10 -1.13 3.52 40.18
CA ASP A 10 -1.79 3.62 38.88
C ASP A 10 -1.37 4.89 38.12
N LEU A 11 -1.16 6.01 38.83
CA LEU A 11 -0.52 7.21 38.27
C LEU A 11 0.88 6.90 37.74
N SER A 12 1.70 6.19 38.51
CA SER A 12 3.05 5.80 38.11
C SER A 12 3.06 4.93 36.84
N LYS A 13 2.13 3.96 36.74
CA LYS A 13 1.96 3.13 35.54
C LYS A 13 1.53 3.96 34.34
N LEU A 14 0.57 4.87 34.51
CA LEU A 14 0.07 5.74 33.45
C LEU A 14 1.18 6.65 32.91
N THR A 15 1.96 7.26 33.79
CA THR A 15 3.11 8.08 33.40
C THR A 15 4.15 7.26 32.64
N SER A 16 4.50 6.08 33.14
CA SER A 16 5.47 5.18 32.46
C SER A 16 5.00 4.78 31.06
N LYS A 17 3.69 4.50 30.91
CA LYS A 17 3.09 4.18 29.62
C LYS A 17 3.06 5.38 28.67
N ASN A 18 2.81 6.58 29.19
CA ASN A 18 2.83 7.81 28.40
C ASN A 18 4.25 8.12 27.88
N ASP A 19 5.28 7.93 28.72
CA ASP A 19 6.67 8.09 28.31
C ASP A 19 7.07 7.08 27.21
N GLU A 20 6.58 5.84 27.31
CA GLU A 20 6.80 4.83 26.28
C GLU A 20 6.10 5.20 24.96
N LEU A 21 4.83 5.60 25.01
CA LEU A 21 4.08 6.06 23.83
C LEU A 21 4.75 7.26 23.15
N THR A 22 5.27 8.19 23.94
CA THR A 22 6.00 9.37 23.44
C THR A 22 7.28 8.95 22.71
N LYS A 23 8.02 7.97 23.24
CA LYS A 23 9.20 7.41 22.56
C LYS A 23 8.84 6.70 21.27
N GLN A 24 7.74 5.95 21.26
CA GLN A 24 7.26 5.26 20.06
C GLN A 24 6.83 6.26 18.97
N ASP A 25 6.09 7.31 19.31
CA ASP A 25 5.68 8.35 18.35
C ASP A 25 6.90 9.03 17.71
N ALA A 26 7.92 9.36 18.52
CA ALA A 26 9.16 9.93 18.00
C ALA A 26 9.89 8.97 17.04
N SER A 27 9.92 7.66 17.34
CA SER A 27 10.51 6.65 16.44
C SER A 27 9.74 6.55 15.13
N LEU A 28 8.41 6.42 15.21
CA LEU A 28 7.53 6.28 14.06
C LEU A 28 7.62 7.48 13.12
N ARG A 29 7.66 8.71 13.66
CA ARG A 29 7.86 9.92 12.85
C ARG A 29 9.17 9.90 12.08
N LYS A 30 10.25 9.41 12.71
CA LYS A 30 11.57 9.31 12.08
C LYS A 30 11.57 8.25 10.99
N GLU A 31 10.97 7.09 11.25
CA GLU A 31 10.82 6.00 10.28
C GLU A 31 9.97 6.42 9.09
N TYR A 32 8.83 7.08 9.34
CA TYR A 32 7.96 7.64 8.29
C TYR A 32 8.69 8.66 7.43
N THR A 33 9.41 9.60 8.03
CA THR A 33 10.22 10.58 7.29
C THR A 33 11.28 9.90 6.42
N THR A 34 11.90 8.85 6.95
CA THR A 34 12.91 8.07 6.20
C THR A 34 12.28 7.31 5.03
N LEU A 35 11.11 6.71 5.25
CA LEU A 35 10.35 6.02 4.22
C LEU A 35 9.93 6.98 3.11
N LEU A 36 9.40 8.16 3.47
CA LEU A 36 9.02 9.19 2.52
C LEU A 36 10.21 9.60 1.66
N ARG A 37 11.39 9.83 2.26
CA ARG A 37 12.59 10.18 1.50
C ARG A 37 13.03 9.08 0.55
N LYS A 38 12.96 7.81 0.97
CA LYS A 38 13.25 6.67 0.11
C LYS A 38 12.27 6.58 -1.06
N MET A 39 10.98 6.76 -0.79
CA MET A 39 9.92 6.75 -1.81
C MET A 39 10.14 7.86 -2.83
N THR A 40 10.40 9.10 -2.39
CA THR A 40 10.73 10.22 -3.29
C THR A 40 11.97 9.94 -4.13
N SER A 41 13.01 9.35 -3.54
CA SER A 41 14.22 8.98 -4.27
C SER A 41 13.93 7.94 -5.36
N VAL A 42 13.12 6.92 -5.06
CA VAL A 42 12.72 5.91 -6.04
C VAL A 42 11.91 6.54 -7.17
N ILE A 43 10.92 7.39 -6.84
CA ILE A 43 10.12 8.10 -7.84
C ILE A 43 11.02 8.95 -8.75
N SER A 44 12.00 9.67 -8.19
CA SER A 44 12.94 10.47 -8.99
C SER A 44 13.73 9.61 -9.97
N ILE A 45 14.28 8.48 -9.51
CA ILE A 45 15.03 7.57 -10.39
C ILE A 45 14.13 7.02 -11.50
N LEU A 46 12.89 6.66 -11.19
CA LEU A 46 11.94 6.15 -12.17
C LEU A 46 11.56 7.23 -13.20
N SER A 47 11.37 8.48 -12.76
CA SER A 47 11.14 9.61 -13.66
C SER A 47 12.34 9.91 -14.56
N ASP A 48 13.56 9.71 -14.08
CA ASP A 48 14.79 9.89 -14.88
C ASP A 48 14.97 8.76 -15.91
N LEU A 49 14.61 7.53 -15.55
CA LEU A 49 14.66 6.36 -16.44
C LEU A 49 13.57 6.39 -17.52
N GLU A 50 12.40 6.95 -17.20
CA GLU A 50 11.27 7.01 -18.12
C GLU A 50 10.66 8.43 -18.13
N PRO A 51 11.06 9.29 -19.09
CA PRO A 51 10.47 10.61 -19.26
C PRO A 51 8.96 10.50 -19.50
N GLY A 52 8.15 11.04 -18.57
CA GLY A 52 6.69 10.89 -18.58
C GLY A 52 6.14 9.82 -17.63
N PHE A 53 6.99 9.19 -16.81
CA PHE A 53 6.56 8.24 -15.76
C PHE A 53 5.43 8.82 -14.90
N GLN A 54 5.57 10.04 -14.35
CA GLN A 54 4.52 10.66 -13.53
C GLN A 54 3.20 10.92 -14.29
N ASP A 55 3.25 11.24 -15.58
CA ASP A 55 2.05 11.50 -16.40
C ASP A 55 1.30 10.21 -16.73
N LYS A 56 2.01 9.08 -16.84
CA LYS A 56 1.41 7.76 -17.06
C LYS A 56 0.60 7.25 -15.86
N TYR A 57 1.03 7.55 -14.63
CA TYR A 57 0.32 7.13 -13.40
C TYR A 57 -0.73 8.14 -12.90
N THR A 58 -0.70 9.39 -13.35
CA THR A 58 -1.69 10.41 -12.95
C THR A 58 -2.89 10.49 -13.87
N ASN A 59 -2.80 10.00 -15.13
CA ASN A 59 -3.84 10.21 -16.13
C ASN A 59 -4.46 8.96 -16.77
N ASN A 60 -4.10 7.73 -16.41
CA ASN A 60 -4.67 6.56 -17.09
C ASN A 60 -5.00 5.41 -16.13
N ASP A 61 -6.28 5.31 -15.76
CA ASP A 61 -6.94 4.04 -15.36
C ASP A 61 -6.98 3.01 -16.52
N VAL A 62 -6.28 3.28 -17.63
CA VAL A 62 -6.19 2.42 -18.80
C VAL A 62 -4.81 1.75 -18.82
N PRO A 63 -4.74 0.42 -18.70
CA PRO A 63 -3.48 -0.31 -18.82
C PRO A 63 -2.78 0.03 -20.14
N THR A 64 -1.56 0.53 -20.07
CA THR A 64 -0.71 0.76 -21.24
C THR A 64 0.26 -0.40 -21.43
N LEU A 65 0.63 -0.68 -22.67
CA LEU A 65 1.63 -1.70 -22.99
C LEU A 65 3.01 -1.26 -22.49
N ILE A 66 3.82 -2.23 -22.05
CA ILE A 66 5.22 -2.03 -21.66
C ILE A 66 5.99 -1.56 -22.90
N SER A 67 6.78 -0.50 -22.74
CA SER A 67 7.55 0.10 -23.85
C SER A 67 8.56 -0.87 -24.46
N GLU A 68 8.78 -0.75 -25.78
CA GLU A 68 9.74 -1.58 -26.51
C GLU A 68 11.18 -1.44 -25.97
N GLU A 69 11.55 -0.25 -25.48
CA GLU A 69 12.83 -0.01 -24.82
C GLU A 69 13.02 -0.91 -23.59
N THR A 70 11.99 -1.05 -22.76
CA THR A 70 12.01 -1.89 -21.57
C THR A 70 12.01 -3.38 -21.93
N VAL A 71 11.25 -3.76 -22.97
CA VAL A 71 11.24 -5.14 -23.49
C VAL A 71 12.61 -5.53 -24.05
N ASN A 72 13.32 -4.61 -24.72
CA ASN A 72 14.66 -4.87 -25.23
C ASN A 72 15.67 -5.14 -24.10
N ILE A 73 15.51 -4.51 -22.94
CA ILE A 73 16.32 -4.76 -21.74
C ILE A 73 15.95 -6.11 -21.09
N ALA A 74 14.65 -6.42 -21.03
CA ALA A 74 14.13 -7.64 -20.43
C ALA A 74 13.12 -8.34 -21.36
N PRO A 75 13.57 -9.23 -22.26
CA PRO A 75 12.74 -9.80 -23.33
C PRO A 75 11.54 -10.61 -22.82
N LYS A 76 11.64 -11.18 -21.62
CA LYS A 76 10.55 -11.93 -20.99
C LYS A 76 9.33 -11.06 -20.69
N LEU A 77 9.49 -9.72 -20.66
CA LEU A 77 8.38 -8.80 -20.44
C LEU A 77 7.41 -8.74 -21.62
N GLN A 78 7.85 -9.16 -22.81
CA GLN A 78 6.99 -9.25 -24.00
C GLN A 78 5.75 -10.12 -23.76
N TRP A 79 5.88 -11.18 -22.98
CA TRP A 79 4.77 -12.07 -22.63
C TRP A 79 3.60 -11.32 -21.97
N TYR A 80 3.88 -10.33 -21.12
CA TYR A 80 2.83 -9.54 -20.46
C TYR A 80 2.10 -8.65 -21.46
N ASN A 81 2.82 -8.06 -22.43
CA ASN A 81 2.19 -7.30 -23.51
C ASN A 81 1.23 -8.18 -24.33
N GLU A 82 1.63 -9.43 -24.62
CA GLU A 82 0.79 -10.40 -25.32
C GLU A 82 -0.47 -10.75 -24.50
N GLN A 83 -0.36 -10.90 -23.18
CA GLN A 83 -1.52 -11.16 -22.32
C GLN A 83 -2.47 -9.95 -22.26
N ILE A 84 -1.94 -8.74 -22.15
CA ILE A 84 -2.74 -7.49 -22.17
C ILE A 84 -3.48 -7.36 -23.51
N GLU A 85 -2.84 -7.73 -24.61
CA GLU A 85 -3.48 -7.72 -25.93
C GLU A 85 -4.60 -8.77 -26.04
N GLN A 86 -4.42 -9.96 -25.44
CA GLN A 86 -5.48 -10.97 -25.40
C GLN A 86 -6.66 -10.52 -24.55
N ILE A 87 -6.40 -9.94 -23.37
CA ILE A 87 -7.44 -9.44 -22.47
C ILE A 87 -8.18 -8.25 -23.07
N SER A 88 -7.49 -7.34 -23.78
CA SER A 88 -8.13 -6.19 -24.42
C SER A 88 -9.04 -6.57 -25.60
N LYS A 89 -8.84 -7.75 -26.20
CA LYS A 89 -9.72 -8.31 -27.24
C LYS A 89 -10.96 -8.99 -26.65
N LEU A 90 -10.93 -9.37 -25.38
CA LEU A 90 -12.08 -9.95 -24.70
C LEU A 90 -13.08 -8.85 -24.32
N LYS A 91 -14.36 -9.12 -24.56
CA LYS A 91 -15.43 -8.26 -24.08
C LYS A 91 -15.73 -8.61 -22.62
N ILE A 92 -15.98 -7.59 -21.81
CA ILE A 92 -16.23 -7.76 -20.36
C ILE A 92 -17.44 -8.68 -20.14
N GLU A 93 -18.41 -8.65 -21.04
CA GLU A 93 -19.61 -9.49 -20.97
C GLU A 93 -19.33 -11.00 -21.14
N ASP A 94 -18.19 -11.36 -21.73
CA ASP A 94 -17.78 -12.75 -21.94
C ASP A 94 -16.93 -13.30 -20.77
N ILE A 95 -16.59 -12.45 -19.78
CA ILE A 95 -15.75 -12.82 -18.64
C ILE A 95 -16.62 -13.19 -17.45
N THR A 96 -16.80 -14.48 -17.20
CA THR A 96 -17.39 -14.97 -15.96
C THR A 96 -16.30 -15.16 -14.91
N LEU A 97 -16.30 -14.32 -13.86
CA LEU A 97 -15.42 -14.54 -12.71
C LEU A 97 -15.88 -15.79 -11.94
N PRO A 98 -14.97 -16.68 -11.52
CA PRO A 98 -15.31 -17.76 -10.60
C PRO A 98 -15.91 -17.22 -9.29
N GLU A 99 -16.89 -17.92 -8.73
CA GLU A 99 -17.57 -17.50 -7.50
C GLU A 99 -16.58 -17.34 -6.34
N GLU A 100 -15.60 -18.24 -6.25
CA GLU A 100 -14.51 -18.23 -5.25
C GLU A 100 -13.68 -16.94 -5.27
N THR A 101 -13.43 -16.36 -6.46
CA THR A 101 -12.64 -15.11 -6.56
C THR A 101 -13.47 -13.89 -6.16
N LEU A 102 -14.77 -13.92 -6.43
CA LEU A 102 -15.72 -12.91 -5.97
C LEU A 102 -15.82 -12.93 -4.44
N GLU A 103 -15.93 -14.12 -3.84
CA GLU A 103 -15.98 -14.31 -2.39
C GLU A 103 -14.71 -13.81 -1.70
N LEU A 104 -13.52 -14.13 -2.24
CA LEU A 104 -12.25 -13.64 -1.72
C LEU A 104 -12.11 -12.12 -1.83
N TYR A 105 -12.56 -11.54 -2.94
CA TYR A 105 -12.56 -10.09 -3.12
C TYR A 105 -13.49 -9.40 -2.10
N ASN A 106 -14.69 -9.96 -1.89
CA ASN A 106 -15.62 -9.46 -0.89
C ASN A 106 -15.03 -9.58 0.51
N LEU A 107 -14.42 -10.72 0.85
CA LEU A 107 -13.74 -10.90 2.13
C LEU A 107 -12.60 -9.89 2.34
N TYR A 108 -11.79 -9.62 1.31
CA TYR A 108 -10.75 -8.59 1.39
C TYR A 108 -11.35 -7.19 1.64
N LYS A 109 -12.42 -6.85 0.92
CA LYS A 109 -13.07 -5.54 1.00
C LYS A 109 -13.81 -5.33 2.32
N GLU A 110 -14.40 -6.39 2.85
CA GLU A 110 -15.16 -6.39 4.10
C GLU A 110 -14.27 -6.65 5.33
N SER A 111 -13.07 -7.17 5.14
CA SER A 111 -12.11 -7.39 6.23
C SER A 111 -11.63 -6.03 6.75
N PRO A 112 -11.90 -5.71 8.03
CA PRO A 112 -11.42 -4.48 8.61
C PRO A 112 -9.89 -4.52 8.72
N LEU A 113 -9.22 -3.59 8.03
CA LEU A 113 -7.76 -3.48 8.00
C LEU A 113 -7.20 -2.99 9.36
N LEU A 114 -8.05 -2.42 10.21
CA LEU A 114 -7.70 -1.88 11.51
C LEU A 114 -8.61 -2.45 12.60
N PHE A 115 -8.04 -2.76 13.77
CA PHE A 115 -8.75 -3.30 14.94
C PHE A 115 -9.90 -2.39 15.45
N LYS A 116 -9.97 -1.13 15.02
CA LYS A 116 -10.98 -0.15 15.44
C LYS A 116 -12.25 -0.13 14.57
N ASP A 117 -12.27 -0.81 13.43
CA ASP A 117 -13.42 -0.80 12.52
C ASP A 117 -14.54 -1.77 12.94
N LEU A 118 -14.36 -2.52 14.04
CA LEU A 118 -15.38 -3.42 14.60
C LEU A 118 -16.50 -2.70 15.37
N HIS A 119 -16.41 -1.38 15.57
CA HIS A 119 -17.41 -0.58 16.26
C HIS A 119 -17.69 0.74 15.51
N SER A 120 -18.53 0.68 14.48
CA SER A 120 -19.32 1.82 14.04
C SER A 120 -20.74 1.38 13.67
#